data_AF-A0A7R9BC90-F1
#
_entry.id   AF-A0A7R9BC90-F1
#
_cell.length_a   1.000
_cell.length_b   1.000
_cell.length_c   1.000
_cell.angle_alpha   90.00
_cell.angle_beta   90.00
_cell.angle_gamma   90.00
#
_symmetry.space_group_name_H-M   'P 1'
#
loop_
_entity.id
_entity.type
_entity.pdbx_description
1 polymer ?
#
loop_
_entity_poly.entity_id
_entity_poly.type
_entity_poly.pdbx_seq_one_letter_code
_entity_poly.pdbx_strand_id
1 'polypeptide(L)'
;GLNGGTTVSGTIIVANLVGIKVFATGGIGGVHRGGEVSMDVSADLTELGRNPVTVVSSGESQGVCVATYGPTKDFPSFYTPCSPHQAPYHVESPKEAAGLIHSLLELGLQSGVLLGVPVPGQFSMAGEEIEAAIDAAVAEAEQKNITGKEVTPYILSRVSALTSGKSLDTSILLSSHSR
;
A
#
# COMPACT_ATOMS: atom_id res chain seq x y z
N GLY A 1 -21.53 -22.93 1.77
CA GLY A 1 -20.50 -21.96 2.22
C GLY A 1 -21.01 -20.55 2.00
N LEU A 2 -20.39 -19.56 2.64
CA LEU A 2 -20.64 -18.12 2.41
C LEU A 2 -19.54 -17.55 1.49
N ASN A 3 -19.80 -16.40 0.88
CA ASN A 3 -18.82 -15.64 0.10
C ASN A 3 -18.06 -14.66 1.01
N GLY A 4 -16.79 -14.39 0.71
CA GLY A 4 -15.99 -13.38 1.42
C GLY A 4 -14.92 -12.79 0.50
N GLY A 5 -14.72 -11.47 0.56
CA GLY A 5 -13.59 -10.79 -0.07
C GLY A 5 -12.36 -10.84 0.83
N THR A 6 -11.20 -11.19 0.27
CA THR A 6 -9.94 -11.26 1.01
C THR A 6 -9.27 -9.89 1.08
N THR A 7 -8.71 -9.55 2.24
CA THR A 7 -7.77 -8.44 2.42
C THR A 7 -6.43 -8.76 1.74
N VAL A 8 -5.49 -7.81 1.75
CA VAL A 8 -4.12 -8.06 1.29
C VAL A 8 -3.47 -9.20 2.08
N SER A 9 -3.53 -9.17 3.41
CA SER A 9 -3.08 -10.27 4.30
C SER A 9 -3.67 -11.63 3.93
N GLY A 10 -4.99 -11.72 3.76
CA GLY A 10 -5.64 -12.96 3.34
C GLY A 10 -5.16 -13.44 1.96
N THR A 11 -4.93 -12.50 1.05
CA THR A 11 -4.45 -12.80 -0.30
C THR A 11 -2.99 -13.26 -0.30
N ILE A 12 -2.12 -12.67 0.55
CA ILE A 12 -0.73 -13.08 0.73
C ILE A 12 -0.66 -14.55 1.20
N ILE A 13 -1.48 -14.92 2.20
CA ILE A 13 -1.52 -16.28 2.72
C ILE A 13 -1.90 -17.27 1.61
N VAL A 14 -2.98 -16.99 0.88
CA VAL A 14 -3.44 -17.87 -0.21
C VAL A 14 -2.39 -17.96 -1.31
N ALA A 15 -1.81 -16.83 -1.74
CA ALA A 15 -0.77 -16.79 -2.76
C ALA A 15 0.44 -17.66 -2.37
N ASN A 16 0.91 -17.55 -1.13
CA ASN A 16 2.01 -18.36 -0.64
C ASN A 16 1.67 -19.85 -0.65
N LEU A 17 0.47 -20.23 -0.17
CA LEU A 17 0.01 -21.62 -0.13
C LEU A 17 -0.06 -22.28 -1.51
N VAL A 18 -0.40 -21.51 -2.56
CA VAL A 18 -0.49 -22.03 -3.93
C VAL A 18 0.78 -21.77 -4.76
N GLY A 19 1.84 -21.25 -4.15
CA GLY A 19 3.14 -21.04 -4.81
C GLY A 19 3.24 -19.78 -5.68
N ILE A 20 2.27 -18.86 -5.62
CA ILE A 20 2.34 -17.56 -6.29
C ILE A 20 3.29 -16.64 -5.52
N LYS A 21 4.26 -16.05 -6.22
CA LYS A 21 5.33 -15.24 -5.61
C LYS A 21 5.14 -13.72 -5.77
N VAL A 22 4.19 -13.29 -6.60
CA VAL A 22 3.93 -11.87 -6.87
C VAL A 22 2.43 -11.63 -6.88
N PHE A 23 1.99 -10.56 -6.21
CA PHE A 23 0.60 -10.11 -6.15
C PHE A 23 0.55 -8.58 -6.25
N ALA A 24 -0.40 -8.04 -7.01
CA ALA A 24 -0.58 -6.60 -7.20
C ALA A 24 -1.88 -6.10 -6.56
N THR A 25 -1.81 -4.95 -5.89
CA THR A 25 -2.94 -4.26 -5.26
C THR A 25 -2.75 -2.74 -5.39
N GLY A 26 -3.80 -1.94 -5.18
CA GLY A 26 -3.65 -0.48 -5.17
C GLY A 26 -2.79 0.01 -4.00
N GLY A 27 -2.96 -0.59 -2.83
CA GLY A 27 -2.24 -0.25 -1.60
C GLY A 27 -2.35 -1.38 -0.59
N ILE A 28 -1.50 -1.33 0.44
CA ILE A 28 -1.58 -2.23 1.59
C ILE A 28 -2.05 -1.45 2.82
N GLY A 29 -2.61 -2.12 3.82
CA GLY A 29 -2.81 -1.51 5.13
C GLY A 29 -1.46 -1.33 5.85
N GLY A 30 -1.34 -0.26 6.63
CA GLY A 30 -0.12 0.11 7.34
C GLY A 30 -0.37 0.34 8.83
N VAL A 31 0.36 1.29 9.40
CA VAL A 31 0.15 1.74 10.78
C VAL A 31 -0.77 2.96 10.73
N HIS A 32 -1.92 2.91 11.41
CA HIS A 32 -2.80 4.08 11.43
C HIS A 32 -2.16 5.25 12.19
N ARG A 33 -2.56 6.48 11.85
CA ARG A 33 -2.13 7.69 12.59
C ARG A 33 -2.50 7.53 14.07
N GLY A 34 -1.57 7.83 14.97
CA GLY A 34 -1.70 7.55 16.41
C GLY A 34 -1.43 6.09 16.80
N GLY A 35 -0.98 5.26 15.87
CA GLY A 35 -0.64 3.84 16.06
C GLY A 35 0.45 3.60 17.11
N GLU A 36 1.31 4.59 17.38
CA GLU A 36 2.29 4.54 18.45
C GLU A 36 1.67 4.47 19.85
N VAL A 37 0.39 4.85 19.99
CA VAL A 37 -0.39 4.74 21.23
C VAL A 37 -1.45 3.64 21.12
N SER A 38 -2.21 3.63 20.01
CA SER A 38 -3.35 2.71 19.84
C SER A 38 -2.93 1.28 19.49
N MET A 39 -1.71 1.09 19.00
CA MET A 39 -1.22 -0.17 18.42
C MET A 39 -2.11 -0.67 17.27
N ASP A 40 -2.81 0.24 16.58
CA ASP A 40 -3.65 -0.08 15.43
C ASP A 40 -2.78 -0.27 14.18
N VAL A 41 -2.31 -1.51 14.01
CA VAL A 41 -1.38 -1.93 12.97
C VAL A 41 -2.03 -3.01 12.10
N SER A 42 -2.01 -2.82 10.78
CA SER A 42 -2.58 -3.77 9.83
C SER A 42 -1.89 -5.15 9.89
N ALA A 43 -2.70 -6.21 9.78
CA ALA A 43 -2.22 -7.57 9.63
C ALA A 43 -1.40 -7.78 8.34
N ASP A 44 -1.55 -6.90 7.34
CA ASP A 44 -0.82 -6.97 6.07
C ASP A 44 0.71 -6.91 6.29
N LEU A 45 1.18 -6.06 7.23
CA LEU A 45 2.61 -5.95 7.57
C LEU A 45 3.13 -7.23 8.23
N THR A 46 2.31 -7.87 9.06
CA THR A 46 2.66 -9.15 9.70
C THR A 46 2.75 -10.26 8.68
N GLU A 47 1.80 -10.34 7.75
CA GLU A 47 1.81 -11.37 6.71
C GLU A 47 2.92 -11.17 5.69
N LEU A 48 3.26 -9.92 5.34
CA LEU A 48 4.46 -9.61 4.57
C LEU A 48 5.74 -10.08 5.26
N GLY A 49 5.84 -9.96 6.58
CA GLY A 49 7.00 -10.46 7.34
C GLY A 49 7.12 -11.98 7.40
N ARG A 50 6.03 -12.72 7.14
CA ARG A 50 5.93 -14.18 7.33
C ARG A 50 5.82 -15.00 6.06
N ASN A 51 5.51 -14.36 4.93
CA ASN A 51 5.27 -15.05 3.68
C ASN A 51 6.19 -14.48 2.58
N PRO A 52 6.92 -15.33 1.83
CA PRO A 52 7.79 -14.90 0.74
C PRO A 52 7.00 -14.58 -0.53
N VAL A 53 6.16 -13.55 -0.45
CA VAL A 53 5.34 -13.01 -1.54
C VAL A 53 5.70 -11.55 -1.72
N THR A 54 6.02 -11.17 -2.95
CA THR A 54 6.20 -9.77 -3.31
C THR A 54 4.85 -9.13 -3.58
N VAL A 55 4.59 -8.00 -2.91
CA VAL A 55 3.41 -7.18 -3.13
C VAL A 55 3.81 -5.95 -3.92
N VAL A 56 3.16 -5.72 -5.05
CA VAL A 56 3.30 -4.51 -5.86
C VAL A 56 2.14 -3.58 -5.53
N SER A 57 2.43 -2.38 -5.04
CA SER A 57 1.40 -1.40 -4.67
C SER A 57 1.93 0.02 -4.72
N SER A 58 1.05 1.01 -4.57
CA SER A 58 1.46 2.42 -4.54
C SER A 58 1.47 3.01 -3.13
N GLY A 59 1.40 2.22 -2.05
CA GLY A 59 1.24 2.77 -0.69
C GLY A 59 1.72 1.92 0.49
N GLU A 60 1.98 2.67 1.57
CA GLU A 60 2.60 2.48 2.90
C GLU A 60 3.44 1.24 3.25
N SER A 61 4.63 1.50 3.82
CA SER A 61 5.41 0.56 4.64
C SER A 61 5.91 1.21 5.93
N GLN A 62 5.58 0.61 7.06
CA GLN A 62 6.31 0.76 8.32
C GLN A 62 6.86 -0.63 8.70
N GLY A 63 8.06 -0.97 8.18
CA GLY A 63 8.86 -2.09 8.72
C GLY A 63 9.06 -3.36 7.87
N VAL A 64 8.58 -3.44 6.63
CA VAL A 64 8.87 -4.57 5.70
C VAL A 64 10.05 -4.20 4.79
N CYS A 65 10.76 -5.16 4.19
CA CYS A 65 11.73 -4.85 3.13
C CYS A 65 11.01 -4.13 1.97
N VAL A 66 11.45 -2.89 1.70
CA VAL A 66 10.82 -1.99 0.74
C VAL A 66 11.79 -1.69 -0.39
N ALA A 67 11.31 -1.77 -1.62
CA ALA A 67 11.99 -1.17 -2.77
C ALA A 67 11.03 -0.22 -3.48
N THR A 68 11.53 0.88 -4.01
CA THR A 68 10.78 1.74 -4.93
C THR A 68 11.02 1.29 -6.37
N TYR A 69 9.97 1.29 -7.19
CA TYR A 69 10.10 1.19 -8.64
C TYR A 69 10.23 2.59 -9.23
N GLY A 70 11.39 2.92 -9.79
CA GLY A 70 11.68 4.22 -10.38
C GLY A 70 13.12 4.68 -10.15
N PRO A 71 13.49 5.86 -10.66
CA PRO A 71 14.86 6.36 -10.66
C PRO A 71 15.32 6.91 -9.30
N THR A 72 14.42 6.99 -8.31
CA THR A 72 14.73 7.51 -6.97
C THR A 72 14.32 6.50 -5.91
N LYS A 73 14.78 6.74 -4.68
CA LYS A 73 14.40 5.99 -3.49
C LYS A 73 13.12 6.52 -2.85
N ASP A 74 12.49 7.55 -3.41
CA ASP A 74 11.32 8.15 -2.78
C ASP A 74 10.17 7.14 -2.77
N PHE A 75 9.58 6.91 -1.62
CA PHE A 75 8.50 5.93 -1.50
C PHE A 75 7.16 6.59 -1.81
N PRO A 76 6.27 5.99 -2.61
CA PRO A 76 4.99 6.61 -2.97
C PRO A 76 4.00 6.62 -1.79
N SER A 77 3.14 7.63 -1.74
CA SER A 77 2.10 7.80 -0.71
C SER A 77 0.69 7.64 -1.29
N PHE A 78 0.45 6.54 -2.01
CA PHE A 78 -0.81 6.15 -2.66
C PHE A 78 -1.29 7.14 -3.73
N TYR A 79 -1.72 8.34 -3.34
CA TYR A 79 -2.19 9.40 -4.23
C TYR A 79 -1.09 10.33 -4.73
N THR A 80 0.08 10.32 -4.09
CA THR A 80 1.25 11.09 -4.52
C THR A 80 2.39 10.17 -4.97
N PRO A 81 3.18 10.59 -5.97
CA PRO A 81 4.31 9.79 -6.47
C PRO A 81 5.47 9.73 -5.48
N CYS A 82 5.52 10.66 -4.52
CA CYS A 82 6.55 10.74 -3.49
C CYS A 82 5.94 11.03 -2.12
N SER A 83 6.65 10.56 -1.09
CA SER A 83 6.40 10.83 0.32
C SER A 83 7.69 11.43 0.92
N PRO A 84 7.66 11.96 2.15
CA PRO A 84 8.88 12.33 2.87
C PRO A 84 9.76 11.12 3.26
N HIS A 85 9.34 9.90 2.92
CA HIS A 85 10.03 8.66 3.25
C HIS A 85 10.76 8.09 2.03
N GLN A 86 11.90 7.46 2.29
CA GLN A 86 12.71 6.80 1.27
C GLN A 86 12.80 5.30 1.55
N ALA A 87 12.64 4.49 0.51
CA ALA A 87 12.97 3.09 0.53
C ALA A 87 14.50 2.89 0.61
N PRO A 88 14.98 1.83 1.26
CA PRO A 88 16.42 1.53 1.29
C PRO A 88 16.99 1.24 -0.11
N TYR A 89 16.17 0.70 -1.02
CA TYR A 89 16.54 0.29 -2.38
C TYR A 89 15.55 0.82 -3.42
N HIS A 90 15.98 0.89 -4.68
CA HIS A 90 15.11 1.11 -5.82
C HIS A 90 15.52 0.21 -6.98
N VAL A 91 14.60 0.01 -7.91
CA VAL A 91 14.80 -0.71 -9.18
C VAL A 91 14.16 0.10 -10.29
N GLU A 92 14.78 0.13 -11.46
CA GLU A 92 14.35 1.01 -12.57
C GLU A 92 13.60 0.24 -13.67
N SER A 93 13.64 -1.09 -13.63
CA SER A 93 13.03 -1.92 -14.67
C SER A 93 12.36 -3.19 -14.13
N PRO A 94 11.40 -3.78 -14.87
CA PRO A 94 10.79 -5.04 -14.46
C PRO A 94 11.82 -6.18 -14.38
N LYS A 95 12.90 -6.09 -15.16
CA LYS A 95 14.01 -7.05 -15.13
C LYS A 95 14.78 -6.97 -13.82
N GLU A 96 15.08 -5.77 -13.34
CA GLU A 96 15.72 -5.57 -12.04
C GLU A 96 14.81 -5.97 -10.89
N ALA A 97 13.52 -5.62 -10.96
CA ALA A 97 12.52 -6.06 -9.99
C ALA A 97 12.46 -7.60 -9.92
N ALA A 98 12.42 -8.28 -11.07
CA ALA A 98 12.46 -9.74 -11.14
C ALA A 98 13.77 -10.31 -10.57
N GLY A 99 14.91 -9.67 -10.84
CA GLY A 99 16.20 -10.05 -10.26
C GLY A 99 16.25 -9.93 -8.74
N LEU A 100 15.67 -8.87 -8.18
CA LEU A 100 15.51 -8.70 -6.74
C LEU A 100 14.66 -9.83 -6.15
N ILE A 101 13.48 -10.08 -6.72
CA ILE A 101 12.56 -11.15 -6.28
C ILE A 101 13.24 -12.51 -6.34
N HIS A 102 13.93 -12.79 -7.44
CA HIS A 102 14.67 -14.05 -7.61
C HIS A 102 15.74 -14.23 -6.55
N SER A 103 16.53 -13.19 -6.28
CA SER A 103 17.60 -13.22 -5.26
C SER A 103 17.05 -13.51 -3.87
N LEU A 104 15.91 -12.92 -3.50
CA LEU A 104 15.27 -13.14 -2.19
C LEU A 104 14.80 -14.59 -2.04
N LEU A 105 14.29 -15.19 -3.12
CA LEU A 105 13.87 -16.59 -3.16
C LEU A 105 15.07 -17.54 -3.06
N GLU A 106 16.16 -17.26 -3.77
CA GLU A 106 17.40 -18.07 -3.70
C GLU A 106 18.04 -18.04 -2.30
N LEU A 107 17.97 -16.89 -1.62
CA LEU A 107 18.44 -16.76 -0.24
C LEU A 107 17.54 -17.50 0.78
N GLY A 108 16.38 -18.02 0.36
CA GLY A 108 15.46 -18.75 1.24
C GLY A 108 14.80 -17.86 2.30
N LEU A 109 14.73 -16.55 2.06
CA LEU A 109 14.09 -15.62 2.99
C LEU A 109 12.61 -15.94 3.11
N GLN A 110 12.09 -15.90 4.35
CA GLN A 110 10.69 -16.19 4.66
C GLN A 110 9.81 -14.94 4.63
N SER A 111 10.40 -13.77 4.45
CA SER A 111 9.70 -12.50 4.32
C SER A 111 9.46 -12.13 2.86
N GLY A 112 8.35 -11.45 2.61
CA GLY A 112 8.03 -10.82 1.35
C GLY A 112 8.73 -9.48 1.16
N VAL A 113 8.42 -8.83 0.04
CA VAL A 113 8.89 -7.48 -0.28
C VAL A 113 7.72 -6.63 -0.74
N LEU A 114 7.70 -5.38 -0.31
CA LEU A 114 6.83 -4.37 -0.89
C LEU A 114 7.60 -3.62 -1.98
N LEU A 115 7.12 -3.72 -3.22
CA LEU A 115 7.58 -2.91 -4.33
C LEU A 115 6.63 -1.73 -4.52
N GLY A 116 7.06 -0.55 -4.08
CA GLY A 116 6.31 0.70 -4.20
C GLY A 116 6.39 1.26 -5.61
N VAL A 117 5.25 1.29 -6.32
CA VAL A 117 5.14 1.85 -7.67
C VAL A 117 4.48 3.22 -7.59
N PRO A 118 5.16 4.32 -7.97
CA PRO A 118 4.59 5.64 -7.90
C PRO A 118 3.41 5.81 -8.85
N VAL A 119 2.43 6.59 -8.41
CA VAL A 119 1.33 6.98 -9.29
C VAL A 119 1.87 7.77 -10.51
N PRO A 120 1.34 7.57 -11.72
CA PRO A 120 1.77 8.34 -12.88
C PRO A 120 1.60 9.85 -12.67
N GLY A 121 2.56 10.65 -13.13
CA GLY A 121 2.61 12.10 -12.87
C GLY A 121 1.36 12.89 -13.30
N GLN A 122 0.62 12.40 -14.29
CA GLN A 122 -0.66 12.99 -14.73
C GLN A 122 -1.76 12.99 -13.64
N PHE A 123 -1.60 12.18 -12.59
CA PHE A 123 -2.51 12.11 -11.44
C PHE A 123 -1.95 12.81 -10.20
N SER A 124 -0.69 13.27 -10.23
CA SER A 124 -0.01 13.87 -9.08
C SER A 124 -0.63 15.19 -8.61
N MET A 125 -1.24 15.99 -9.51
CA MET A 125 -1.90 17.25 -9.13
C MET A 125 -3.17 17.03 -8.31
N ALA A 126 -3.86 15.91 -8.51
CA ALA A 126 -4.95 15.51 -7.63
C ALA A 126 -4.41 15.06 -6.25
N GLY A 127 -3.15 14.63 -6.17
CA GLY A 127 -2.52 14.17 -4.94
C GLY A 127 -2.53 15.21 -3.82
N GLU A 128 -2.17 16.47 -4.09
CA GLU A 128 -2.20 17.53 -3.07
C GLU A 128 -3.63 17.85 -2.58
N GLU A 129 -4.61 17.90 -3.50
CA GLU A 129 -6.04 18.08 -3.17
C GLU A 129 -6.56 16.90 -2.34
N ILE A 130 -6.12 15.68 -2.66
CA ILE A 130 -6.51 14.46 -1.95
C ILE A 130 -5.86 14.38 -0.57
N GLU A 131 -4.59 14.77 -0.42
CA GLU A 131 -3.92 14.80 0.90
C GLU A 131 -4.62 15.78 1.86
N ALA A 132 -4.99 16.97 1.38
CA ALA A 132 -5.79 17.89 2.18
C ALA A 132 -7.15 17.30 2.58
N ALA A 133 -7.78 16.53 1.70
CA ALA A 133 -9.01 15.82 2.00
C ALA A 133 -8.80 14.66 3.00
N ILE A 134 -7.66 13.96 2.94
CA ILE A 134 -7.28 12.91 3.90
C ILE A 134 -7.10 13.52 5.28
N ASP A 135 -6.35 14.61 5.41
CA ASP A 135 -6.15 15.29 6.68
C ASP A 135 -7.47 15.73 7.32
N ALA A 136 -8.38 16.30 6.52
CA ALA A 136 -9.72 16.65 6.98
C ALA A 136 -10.52 15.41 7.41
N ALA A 137 -10.48 14.31 6.64
CA ALA A 137 -11.20 13.08 6.95
C ALA A 137 -10.69 12.39 8.22
N VAL A 138 -9.37 12.38 8.45
CA VAL A 138 -8.74 11.85 9.67
C VAL A 138 -9.17 12.67 10.88
N ALA A 139 -9.06 14.00 10.81
CA ALA A 139 -9.47 14.88 11.91
C ALA A 139 -10.96 14.72 12.25
N GLU A 140 -11.83 14.57 11.25
CA GLU A 140 -13.24 14.27 11.47
C GLU A 140 -13.49 12.89 12.09
N ALA A 141 -12.72 11.88 11.71
CA ALA A 141 -12.83 10.53 12.26
C ALA A 141 -12.47 10.51 13.75
N GLU A 142 -11.39 11.22 14.13
CA GLU A 142 -10.97 11.42 15.51
C GLU A 142 -12.05 12.14 16.32
N GLN A 143 -12.59 13.25 15.81
CA GLN A 143 -13.68 14.00 16.47
C GLN A 143 -14.94 13.14 16.69
N LYS A 144 -15.21 12.21 15.78
CA LYS A 144 -16.35 11.29 15.84
C LYS A 144 -16.05 10.00 16.62
N ASN A 145 -14.83 9.82 17.14
CA ASN A 145 -14.38 8.61 17.82
C ASN A 145 -14.57 7.32 16.99
N ILE A 146 -14.35 7.41 15.67
CA ILE A 146 -14.39 6.24 14.80
C ILE A 146 -13.09 5.45 15.02
N THR A 147 -13.20 4.15 15.26
CA THR A 147 -12.06 3.31 15.68
C THR A 147 -12.08 1.92 15.03
N GLY A 148 -10.90 1.30 14.96
CA GLY A 148 -10.70 -0.04 14.43
C GLY A 148 -11.09 -0.17 12.96
N LYS A 149 -11.75 -1.28 12.59
CA LYS A 149 -12.10 -1.61 11.20
C LYS A 149 -12.99 -0.61 10.47
N GLU A 150 -13.64 0.31 11.20
CA GLU A 150 -14.54 1.33 10.63
C GLU A 150 -13.77 2.59 10.16
N VAL A 151 -12.50 2.76 10.57
CA VAL A 151 -11.67 3.93 10.22
C VAL A 151 -11.43 4.01 8.73
N THR A 152 -10.87 2.95 8.12
CA THR A 152 -10.51 2.96 6.69
C THR A 152 -11.74 3.17 5.78
N PRO A 153 -12.88 2.47 5.95
CA PRO A 153 -14.08 2.73 5.16
C PRO A 153 -14.59 4.17 5.30
N TYR A 154 -14.55 4.72 6.52
CA TYR A 154 -14.97 6.10 6.76
C TYR A 154 -14.07 7.11 6.03
N ILE A 155 -12.74 6.98 6.19
CA ILE A 155 -11.77 7.88 5.54
C ILE A 155 -11.96 7.84 4.03
N LEU A 156 -11.99 6.65 3.41
CA LEU A 156 -12.16 6.51 1.96
C LEU A 156 -13.47 7.13 1.47
N SER A 157 -14.58 6.90 2.17
CA SER A 157 -15.87 7.50 1.84
C SER A 157 -15.83 9.03 1.96
N ARG A 158 -15.15 9.57 2.98
CA ARG A 158 -15.09 11.01 3.22
C ARG A 158 -14.18 11.71 2.22
N VAL A 159 -13.04 11.13 1.91
CA VAL A 159 -12.11 11.62 0.87
C VAL A 159 -12.80 11.62 -0.49
N SER A 160 -13.56 10.57 -0.84
CA SER A 160 -14.36 10.55 -2.06
C SER A 160 -15.39 11.68 -2.11
N ALA A 161 -16.05 11.98 -1.00
CA ALA A 161 -17.01 13.09 -0.93
C ALA A 161 -16.33 14.46 -1.06
N LEU A 162 -15.20 14.67 -0.39
CA LEU A 162 -14.44 15.93 -0.41
C LEU A 162 -13.80 16.21 -1.77
N THR A 163 -13.43 15.16 -2.50
CA THR A 163 -12.76 15.25 -3.82
C THR A 163 -13.74 15.12 -4.99
N SER A 164 -15.05 15.13 -4.73
CA SER A 164 -16.09 14.94 -5.75
C SER A 164 -15.89 13.69 -6.62
N GLY A 165 -15.40 12.59 -6.02
CA GLY A 165 -15.15 11.31 -6.70
C GLY A 165 -13.77 11.13 -7.32
N LYS A 166 -12.94 12.18 -7.47
CA LYS A 166 -11.61 12.09 -8.09
C LYS A 166 -10.69 11.06 -7.41
N SER A 167 -10.75 10.95 -6.09
CA SER A 167 -9.95 9.95 -5.33
C SER A 167 -10.34 8.51 -5.66
N LEU A 168 -11.60 8.24 -5.96
CA LEU A 168 -12.06 6.90 -6.36
C LEU A 168 -11.53 6.55 -7.75
N ASP A 169 -11.60 7.49 -8.70
CA ASP A 169 -11.05 7.33 -10.04
C ASP A 169 -9.54 7.04 -9.99
N THR A 170 -8.78 7.82 -9.20
CA THR A 170 -7.35 7.58 -8.99
C THR A 170 -7.07 6.21 -8.38
N SER A 171 -7.88 5.76 -7.41
CA SER A 171 -7.72 4.44 -6.76
C SER A 171 -7.96 3.27 -7.73
N ILE A 172 -8.96 3.39 -8.61
CA ILE A 172 -9.22 2.38 -9.65
C ILE A 172 -8.06 2.32 -10.65
N LEU A 173 -7.56 3.47 -11.06
CA LEU A 173 -6.43 3.58 -11.99
C LEU A 173 -5.14 3.02 -11.38
N LEU A 174 -4.86 3.32 -10.12
CA LEU A 174 -3.73 2.75 -9.37
C LEU A 174 -3.75 1.22 -9.40
N SER A 175 -4.90 0.59 -9.12
CA SER A 175 -5.02 -0.87 -9.18
C SER A 175 -4.77 -1.44 -10.59
N SER A 176 -4.95 -0.66 -11.65
CA SER A 176 -4.61 -1.07 -13.01
C SER A 176 -3.14 -0.80 -13.37
N HIS A 177 -2.54 0.24 -12.80
CA HIS A 177 -1.16 0.64 -13.05
C HIS A 177 -0.14 -0.26 -12.33
N SER A 178 -0.48 -0.76 -11.14
CA SER A 178 0.38 -1.67 -10.37
C SER A 178 0.40 -3.12 -10.89
N ARG A 179 -0.34 -3.43 -11.97
CA ARG A 179 -0.43 -4.77 -12.58
C ARG A 179 0.65 -5.03 -13.62
#